data_AF-A0A3D1YQX3-F1
#
_entry.id   AF-A0A3D1YQX3-F1
#
_cell.length_a   1.000
_cell.length_b   1.000
_cell.length_c   1.000
_cell.angle_alpha   90.00
_cell.angle_beta   90.00
_cell.angle_gamma   90.00
#
_symmetry.space_group_name_H-M   'P 1'
#
loop_
_entity.id
_entity.type
_entity.pdbx_description
1 polymer ?
#
loop_
_entity_poly.entity_id
_entity_poly.type
_entity_poly.pdbx_seq_one_letter_code
_entity_poly.pdbx_strand_id
1 'polypeptide(L)'
;MQDISKSIEACAARYGEQAAAMRDYLVAGQDAALALDNRGPIEFDTSGKLAQHILDAYSTYGFYVFTGVLTEEECEDIEADMVALKASFPVAPDSTVDAEGRPALGSDSLTPHLVWSKPLGDPLGGTQLANGRHQVKMFEPEAAADTPLASPFILLGSLRFSDACLRTYAHPELLRVAEAINGEDFAPFNEALFIKEPGIGAAVSWHQDGVTHWDSPDFDENIHGFNFMAQLYGSTAVNGVWVLPGSHKLGK
;
A
#
# COMPACT_ATOMS: atom_id res chain seq x y z
N MET A 1 12.81 9.09 -16.32
CA MET A 1 12.80 8.87 -14.86
C MET A 1 12.53 10.21 -14.19
N GLN A 2 11.61 10.26 -13.23
CA GLN A 2 11.31 11.49 -12.50
C GLN A 2 12.50 11.85 -11.60
N ASP A 3 12.94 13.12 -11.61
CA ASP A 3 13.93 13.59 -10.65
C ASP A 3 13.25 13.78 -9.28
N ILE A 4 13.66 12.94 -8.32
CA ILE A 4 13.14 12.96 -6.95
C ILE A 4 14.18 13.42 -5.93
N SER A 5 15.30 14.00 -6.37
CA SER A 5 16.42 14.38 -5.50
C SER A 5 15.98 15.30 -4.35
N LYS A 6 15.08 16.25 -4.63
CA LYS A 6 14.50 17.13 -3.60
C LYS A 6 13.69 16.36 -2.56
N SER A 7 12.91 15.38 -2.98
CA SER A 7 12.11 14.54 -2.07
C SER A 7 13.01 13.65 -1.22
N ILE A 8 14.09 13.12 -1.79
CA ILE A 8 15.10 12.35 -1.05
C ILE A 8 15.74 13.21 0.03
N GLU A 9 16.20 14.42 -0.31
CA GLU A 9 16.80 15.34 0.66
C GLU A 9 15.83 15.71 1.78
N ALA A 10 14.57 16.01 1.43
CA ALA A 10 13.54 16.35 2.40
C ALA A 10 13.23 15.19 3.36
N CYS A 11 13.20 13.95 2.86
CA CYS A 11 13.03 12.76 3.67
C CYS A 11 14.24 12.53 4.58
N ALA A 12 15.45 12.50 4.00
CA ALA A 12 16.69 12.28 4.71
C ALA A 12 16.92 13.30 5.84
N ALA A 13 16.55 14.56 5.66
CA ALA A 13 16.67 15.59 6.69
C ALA A 13 15.90 15.28 7.99
N ARG A 14 14.90 14.40 7.95
CA ARG A 14 14.15 13.93 9.13
C ARG A 14 14.88 12.89 9.97
N TYR A 15 16.00 12.35 9.49
CA TYR A 15 16.75 11.28 10.14
C TYR A 15 17.94 11.77 10.98
N GLY A 16 18.09 13.10 11.16
CA GLY A 16 19.12 13.67 12.04
C GLY A 16 20.53 13.24 11.64
N GLU A 17 21.28 12.64 12.58
CA GLU A 17 22.63 12.12 12.31
C GLU A 17 22.67 11.03 11.23
N GLN A 18 21.55 10.34 10.99
CA GLN A 18 21.42 9.28 9.97
C GLN A 18 20.97 9.82 8.61
N ALA A 19 20.88 11.15 8.42
CA ALA A 19 20.43 11.75 7.17
C ALA A 19 21.25 11.28 5.94
N ALA A 20 22.57 11.22 6.05
CA ALA A 20 23.43 10.75 4.96
C ALA A 20 23.14 9.28 4.61
N ALA A 21 23.05 8.41 5.61
CA ALA A 21 22.75 6.99 5.42
C ALA A 21 21.36 6.78 4.81
N MET A 22 20.36 7.56 5.22
CA MET A 22 19.02 7.50 4.65
C MET A 22 18.99 7.95 3.19
N ARG A 23 19.70 9.03 2.85
CA ARG A 23 19.86 9.47 1.45
C ARG A 23 20.44 8.34 0.59
N ASP A 24 21.55 7.77 1.03
CA ASP A 24 22.24 6.70 0.31
C ASP A 24 21.35 5.47 0.17
N TYR A 25 20.59 5.12 1.21
CA TYR A 25 19.62 4.03 1.18
C TYR A 25 18.51 4.25 0.14
N LEU A 26 17.91 5.45 0.10
CA LEU A 26 16.87 5.81 -0.86
C LEU A 26 17.37 5.78 -2.31
N VAL A 27 18.57 6.32 -2.56
CA VAL A 27 19.18 6.32 -3.90
C VAL A 27 19.51 4.89 -4.35
N ALA A 28 20.19 4.12 -3.49
CA ALA A 28 20.55 2.74 -3.81
C ALA A 28 19.32 1.85 -4.03
N GLY A 29 18.25 2.04 -3.23
CA GLY A 29 17.01 1.31 -3.39
C GLY A 29 16.25 1.68 -4.67
N GLN A 30 16.27 2.94 -5.08
CA GLN A 30 15.73 3.36 -6.38
C GLN A 30 16.48 2.67 -7.53
N ASP A 31 17.81 2.73 -7.52
CA ASP A 31 18.64 2.12 -8.56
C ASP A 31 18.43 0.60 -8.62
N ALA A 32 18.39 -0.06 -7.46
CA ALA A 32 18.12 -1.48 -7.37
C ALA A 32 16.73 -1.85 -7.89
N ALA A 33 15.69 -1.10 -7.52
CA ALA A 33 14.32 -1.36 -7.96
C ALA A 33 14.13 -1.17 -9.47
N LEU A 34 14.85 -0.23 -10.09
CA LEU A 34 14.77 0.04 -11.52
C LEU A 34 15.63 -0.91 -12.37
N ALA A 35 16.56 -1.63 -11.75
CA ALA A 35 17.36 -2.67 -12.39
C ALA A 35 16.64 -4.04 -12.46
N LEU A 36 15.52 -4.22 -11.74
CA LEU A 36 14.74 -5.46 -11.76
C LEU A 36 13.95 -5.59 -13.07
N ASP A 37 13.94 -6.80 -13.63
CA ASP A 37 13.16 -7.13 -14.83
C ASP A 37 11.73 -7.57 -14.45
N ASN A 38 10.98 -6.69 -13.79
CA ASN A 38 9.67 -7.01 -13.23
C ASN A 38 8.63 -5.89 -13.42
N ARG A 39 8.72 -5.18 -14.55
CA ARG A 39 7.90 -4.00 -14.81
C ARG A 39 7.48 -3.92 -16.27
N GLY A 40 6.21 -3.65 -16.50
CA GLY A 40 5.64 -3.51 -17.84
C GLY A 40 4.12 -3.42 -17.83
N PRO A 41 3.45 -3.24 -18.97
CA PRO A 41 1.99 -3.32 -19.05
C PRO A 41 1.50 -4.73 -18.72
N ILE A 42 0.19 -4.88 -18.51
CA ILE A 42 -0.42 -6.21 -18.47
C ILE A 42 -0.37 -6.78 -19.89
N GLU A 43 0.13 -8.00 -20.02
CA GLU A 43 0.17 -8.72 -21.30
C GLU A 43 -0.48 -10.09 -21.17
N PHE A 44 -1.34 -10.42 -22.13
CA PHE A 44 -1.95 -11.74 -22.23
C PHE A 44 -1.45 -12.47 -23.48
N ASP A 45 -1.25 -13.78 -23.36
CA ASP A 45 -0.89 -14.63 -24.49
C ASP A 45 -2.10 -14.91 -25.41
N THR A 46 -1.85 -15.65 -26.50
CA THR A 46 -2.90 -16.00 -27.47
C THR A 46 -4.01 -16.88 -26.90
N SER A 47 -3.81 -17.50 -25.74
CA SER A 47 -4.82 -18.28 -25.01
C SER A 47 -5.61 -17.43 -24.00
N GLY A 48 -5.27 -16.14 -23.86
CA GLY A 48 -5.90 -15.22 -22.93
C GLY A 48 -5.35 -15.29 -21.50
N LYS A 49 -4.28 -16.07 -21.27
CA LYS A 49 -3.60 -16.19 -19.98
C LYS A 49 -2.54 -15.11 -19.81
N LEU A 50 -2.20 -14.78 -18.56
CA LEU A 50 -1.12 -13.84 -18.26
C LEU A 50 0.18 -14.32 -18.92
N ALA A 51 0.90 -13.42 -19.58
CA ALA A 51 2.12 -13.79 -20.30
C ALA A 51 3.14 -14.45 -19.38
N GLN A 52 3.75 -15.54 -19.84
CA GLN A 52 4.63 -16.37 -18.99
C GLN A 52 5.79 -15.58 -18.39
N HIS A 53 6.39 -14.64 -19.12
CA HIS A 53 7.49 -13.83 -18.61
C HIS A 53 7.09 -12.96 -17.39
N ILE A 54 5.82 -12.55 -17.30
CA ILE A 54 5.28 -11.82 -16.14
C ILE A 54 5.19 -12.76 -14.93
N LEU A 55 4.70 -13.98 -15.14
CA LEU A 55 4.64 -15.00 -14.09
C LEU A 55 6.04 -15.40 -13.59
N ASP A 56 7.00 -15.56 -14.51
CA ASP A 56 8.39 -15.90 -14.19
C ASP A 56 9.06 -14.78 -13.37
N ALA A 57 8.87 -13.52 -13.76
CA ALA A 57 9.35 -12.37 -13.02
C ALA A 57 8.66 -12.26 -11.64
N TYR A 58 7.34 -12.42 -11.59
CA TYR A 58 6.56 -12.43 -10.35
C TYR A 58 7.07 -13.52 -9.38
N SER A 59 7.27 -14.76 -9.83
CA SER A 59 7.84 -15.82 -9.01
C SER A 59 9.30 -15.52 -8.61
N THR A 60 10.10 -14.95 -9.51
CA THR A 60 11.51 -14.63 -9.21
C THR A 60 11.64 -13.59 -8.11
N TYR A 61 10.89 -12.49 -8.21
CA TYR A 61 11.05 -11.33 -7.33
C TYR A 61 10.02 -11.26 -6.20
N GLY A 62 8.91 -11.98 -6.28
CA GLY A 62 7.79 -11.93 -5.32
C GLY A 62 6.81 -10.79 -5.58
N PHE A 63 7.02 -10.00 -6.64
CA PHE A 63 6.11 -8.93 -7.07
C PHE A 63 6.40 -8.54 -8.53
N TYR A 64 5.39 -7.97 -9.18
CA TYR A 64 5.50 -7.38 -10.52
C TYR A 64 4.83 -6.00 -10.51
N VAL A 65 5.42 -5.03 -11.21
CA VAL A 65 4.88 -3.67 -11.31
C VAL A 65 4.22 -3.46 -12.66
N PHE A 66 2.89 -3.55 -12.68
CA PHE A 66 2.14 -3.19 -13.88
C PHE A 66 2.14 -1.68 -14.12
N THR A 67 2.39 -1.26 -15.35
CA THR A 67 2.40 0.14 -15.77
C THR A 67 1.26 0.43 -16.74
N GLY A 68 0.57 1.55 -16.57
CA GLY A 68 -0.49 1.98 -17.48
C GLY A 68 -1.73 1.09 -17.45
N VAL A 69 -2.02 0.47 -16.30
CA VAL A 69 -3.27 -0.30 -16.09
C VAL A 69 -4.46 0.64 -15.99
N LEU A 70 -4.39 1.58 -15.03
CA LEU A 70 -5.40 2.61 -14.87
C LEU A 70 -5.12 3.74 -15.86
N THR A 71 -6.15 4.13 -16.58
CA THR A 71 -6.14 5.28 -17.48
C THR A 71 -6.11 6.60 -16.69
N GLU A 72 -5.81 7.69 -17.40
CA GLU A 72 -5.86 9.04 -16.80
C GLU A 72 -7.27 9.37 -16.29
N GLU A 73 -8.31 9.04 -17.06
CA GLU A 73 -9.71 9.23 -16.67
C GLU A 73 -10.07 8.45 -15.39
N GLU A 74 -9.63 7.18 -15.28
CA GLU A 74 -9.85 6.39 -14.06
C GLU A 74 -9.07 6.97 -12.87
N CYS A 75 -7.86 7.49 -13.09
CA CYS A 75 -7.11 8.15 -12.02
C CYS A 75 -7.80 9.45 -11.57
N GLU A 76 -8.33 10.26 -12.49
CA GLU A 76 -9.09 11.47 -12.17
C GLU A 76 -10.39 11.15 -11.40
N ASP A 77 -11.10 10.07 -11.79
CA ASP A 77 -12.29 9.57 -11.08
C ASP A 77 -11.95 9.17 -9.64
N ILE A 78 -10.87 8.40 -9.45
CA ILE A 78 -10.40 8.02 -8.11
C ILE A 78 -9.98 9.25 -7.31
N GLU A 79 -9.26 10.20 -7.90
CA GLU A 79 -8.81 11.41 -7.19
C GLU A 79 -9.99 12.28 -6.74
N ALA A 80 -10.97 12.52 -7.61
CA ALA A 80 -12.17 13.26 -7.28
C ALA A 80 -12.95 12.60 -6.12
N ASP A 81 -13.08 11.27 -6.17
CA ASP A 81 -13.74 10.50 -5.11
C ASP A 81 -12.95 10.53 -3.80
N MET A 82 -11.61 10.47 -3.85
CA MET A 82 -10.75 10.61 -2.66
C MET A 82 -10.84 12.00 -2.02
N VAL A 83 -10.95 13.06 -2.82
CA VAL A 83 -11.18 14.42 -2.31
C VAL A 83 -12.53 14.50 -1.59
N ALA A 84 -13.60 13.97 -2.19
CA ALA A 84 -14.93 13.95 -1.60
C ALA A 84 -14.97 13.12 -0.31
N LEU A 85 -14.34 11.94 -0.32
CA LEU A 85 -14.24 11.04 0.81
C LEU A 85 -13.49 11.68 1.98
N LYS A 86 -12.34 12.33 1.72
CA LYS A 86 -11.58 13.07 2.75
C LYS A 86 -12.38 14.22 3.36
N ALA A 87 -13.20 14.91 2.58
CA ALA A 87 -14.06 15.98 3.09
C ALA A 87 -15.12 15.47 4.09
N SER A 88 -15.48 14.18 4.01
CA SER A 88 -16.42 13.55 4.94
C SER A 88 -15.76 12.91 6.17
N PHE A 89 -14.44 12.95 6.30
CA PHE A 89 -13.75 12.34 7.43
C PHE A 89 -14.12 13.02 8.76
N PRO A 90 -14.13 12.26 9.87
CA PRO A 90 -14.29 12.85 11.19
C PRO A 90 -13.15 13.83 11.48
N VAL A 91 -13.44 14.93 12.17
CA VAL A 91 -12.44 15.99 12.46
C VAL A 91 -11.30 15.54 13.39
N ALA A 92 -11.52 14.46 14.14
CA ALA A 92 -10.59 13.88 15.09
C ALA A 92 -10.95 12.41 15.33
N PRO A 93 -10.04 11.61 15.93
CA PRO A 93 -10.41 10.29 16.45
C PRO A 93 -11.68 10.35 17.29
N ASP A 94 -12.55 9.36 17.13
CA ASP A 94 -13.84 9.22 17.82
C ASP A 94 -14.89 10.32 17.57
N SER A 95 -14.60 11.32 16.72
CA SER A 95 -15.60 12.31 16.31
C SER A 95 -16.69 11.66 15.47
N THR A 96 -17.95 12.04 15.71
CA THR A 96 -19.09 11.63 14.88
C THR A 96 -19.44 12.63 13.79
N VAL A 97 -18.72 13.76 13.73
CA VAL A 97 -18.95 14.84 12.76
C VAL A 97 -17.72 15.19 11.95
N ASP A 98 -17.96 15.61 10.71
CA ASP A 98 -16.96 16.13 9.78
C ASP A 98 -16.68 17.63 10.01
N ALA A 99 -15.81 18.22 9.18
CA ALA A 99 -15.39 19.61 9.29
C ALA A 99 -16.54 20.63 9.12
N GLU A 100 -17.61 20.24 8.43
CA GLU A 100 -18.81 21.04 8.22
C GLU A 100 -19.89 20.78 9.29
N GLY A 101 -19.64 19.89 10.25
CA GLY A 101 -20.58 19.52 11.31
C GLY A 101 -21.67 18.54 10.87
N ARG A 102 -21.52 17.91 9.71
CA ARG A 102 -22.40 16.84 9.23
C ARG A 102 -21.96 15.50 9.84
N PRO A 103 -22.79 14.45 9.82
CA PRO A 103 -22.36 13.12 10.21
C PRO A 103 -21.10 12.69 9.42
N ALA A 104 -20.05 12.32 10.14
CA ALA A 104 -18.80 11.87 9.54
C ALA A 104 -18.95 10.52 8.84
N LEU A 105 -18.04 10.23 7.90
CA LEU A 105 -17.88 8.92 7.29
C LEU A 105 -17.78 7.84 8.37
N GLY A 106 -18.65 6.84 8.27
CA GLY A 106 -18.69 5.72 9.19
C GLY A 106 -19.18 6.05 10.60
N SER A 107 -19.80 7.21 10.83
CA SER A 107 -20.38 7.60 12.12
C SER A 107 -21.47 6.65 12.64
N ASP A 108 -22.14 5.93 11.74
CA ASP A 108 -23.12 4.86 12.03
C ASP A 108 -22.58 3.45 11.78
N SER A 109 -21.28 3.31 11.45
CA SER A 109 -20.67 2.02 11.13
C SER A 109 -20.56 1.15 12.38
N LEU A 110 -21.06 -0.08 12.27
CA LEU A 110 -20.93 -1.12 13.31
C LEU A 110 -19.55 -1.81 13.28
N THR A 111 -18.74 -1.54 12.26
CA THR A 111 -17.40 -2.10 12.11
C THR A 111 -16.34 -1.01 12.03
N PRO A 112 -15.07 -1.33 12.33
CA PRO A 112 -13.95 -0.41 12.10
C PRO A 112 -13.95 0.11 10.65
N HIS A 113 -13.72 1.40 10.50
CA HIS A 113 -13.68 2.08 9.21
C HIS A 113 -12.40 2.91 9.11
N LEU A 114 -12.37 4.14 9.63
CA LEU A 114 -11.23 5.02 9.57
C LEU A 114 -10.33 4.82 10.80
N VAL A 115 -9.14 4.31 10.56
CA VAL A 115 -8.09 4.15 11.56
C VAL A 115 -7.18 5.36 11.51
N TRP A 116 -6.88 5.88 12.70
CA TRP A 116 -6.00 7.02 12.90
C TRP A 116 -4.65 6.58 13.45
N SER A 117 -3.60 7.33 13.12
CA SER A 117 -2.26 7.12 13.69
C SER A 117 -1.68 8.44 14.21
N LYS A 118 -0.79 8.32 15.21
CA LYS A 118 0.19 9.37 15.50
C LYS A 118 0.97 9.69 14.20
N PRO A 119 1.14 10.97 13.84
CA PRO A 119 1.95 11.36 12.70
C PRO A 119 3.37 10.85 12.75
N LEU A 120 3.87 10.40 11.60
CA LEU A 120 5.19 9.77 11.44
C LEU A 120 5.41 8.54 12.34
N GLY A 121 4.35 8.01 12.95
CA GLY A 121 4.39 6.85 13.82
C GLY A 121 4.42 5.52 13.05
N ASP A 122 4.60 4.43 13.78
CA ASP A 122 4.44 3.06 13.28
C ASP A 122 3.45 2.31 14.19
N PRO A 123 2.13 2.45 13.98
CA PRO A 123 1.13 1.97 14.94
C PRO A 123 1.10 0.43 15.08
N LEU A 124 1.71 -0.31 14.15
CA LEU A 124 1.65 -1.78 14.11
C LEU A 124 2.96 -2.44 14.58
N GLY A 125 4.11 -1.79 14.35
CA GLY A 125 5.42 -2.38 14.58
C GLY A 125 5.71 -2.76 16.02
N GLY A 126 6.22 -3.98 16.21
CA GLY A 126 6.55 -4.56 17.52
C GLY A 126 5.32 -4.90 18.37
N THR A 127 4.10 -4.85 17.82
CA THR A 127 2.87 -5.15 18.56
C THR A 127 2.32 -6.55 18.23
N GLN A 128 1.34 -7.01 19.02
CA GLN A 128 0.59 -8.24 18.72
C GLN A 128 -0.62 -8.00 17.79
N LEU A 129 -0.84 -6.76 17.34
CA LEU A 129 -1.92 -6.45 16.39
C LEU A 129 -1.65 -7.13 15.04
N ALA A 130 -2.73 -7.41 14.29
CA ALA A 130 -2.67 -8.13 13.02
C ALA A 130 -1.85 -9.43 13.13
N ASN A 131 -2.13 -10.24 14.15
CA ASN A 131 -1.47 -11.52 14.44
C ASN A 131 0.05 -11.40 14.67
N GLY A 132 0.53 -10.25 15.13
CA GLY A 132 1.94 -10.02 15.45
C GLY A 132 2.86 -10.02 14.22
N ARG A 133 2.31 -9.81 13.02
CA ARG A 133 3.08 -9.90 11.77
C ARG A 133 4.10 -8.80 11.55
N HIS A 134 3.92 -7.67 12.23
CA HIS A 134 4.81 -6.52 12.20
C HIS A 134 5.83 -6.63 13.34
N GLN A 135 6.85 -7.46 13.16
CA GLN A 135 7.72 -7.91 14.27
C GLN A 135 8.65 -6.81 14.80
N VAL A 136 8.98 -5.82 13.97
CA VAL A 136 9.92 -4.75 14.31
C VAL A 136 9.21 -3.41 14.35
N LYS A 137 9.67 -2.54 15.25
CA LYS A 137 9.24 -1.14 15.31
C LYS A 137 10.14 -0.30 14.42
N MET A 138 9.57 0.45 13.49
CA MET A 138 10.32 1.40 12.67
C MET A 138 10.73 2.62 13.50
N PHE A 139 11.82 3.26 13.09
CA PHE A 139 12.17 4.60 13.59
C PHE A 139 11.01 5.58 13.28
N GLU A 140 10.59 6.34 14.30
CA GLU A 140 9.57 7.38 14.18
C GLU A 140 10.27 8.76 14.26
N PRO A 141 10.42 9.49 13.14
CA PRO A 141 10.96 10.83 13.18
C PRO A 141 10.09 11.77 14.04
N GLU A 142 10.72 12.78 14.63
CA GLU A 142 9.96 13.81 15.35
C GLU A 142 9.13 14.64 14.37
N ALA A 143 7.83 14.72 14.66
CA ALA A 143 6.89 15.59 13.95
C ALA A 143 7.13 17.06 14.33
N ALA A 144 6.74 17.98 13.45
CA ALA A 144 6.82 19.41 13.75
C ALA A 144 5.76 19.79 14.81
N ALA A 145 6.02 20.84 15.58
CA ALA A 145 5.15 21.24 16.70
C ALA A 145 3.71 21.62 16.28
N ASP A 146 3.51 22.01 15.02
CA ASP A 146 2.24 22.35 14.39
C ASP A 146 1.55 21.15 13.72
N THR A 147 2.15 19.96 13.78
CA THR A 147 1.56 18.73 13.24
C THR A 147 0.32 18.32 14.08
N PRO A 148 -0.79 17.88 13.45
CA PRO A 148 -1.95 17.37 14.18
C PRO A 148 -1.61 16.24 15.17
N LEU A 149 -2.44 16.04 16.19
CA LEU A 149 -2.21 14.93 17.15
C LEU A 149 -2.39 13.55 16.51
N ALA A 150 -3.24 13.45 15.50
CA ALA A 150 -3.52 12.23 14.77
C ALA A 150 -3.78 12.55 13.28
N SER A 151 -3.45 11.62 12.40
CA SER A 151 -3.75 11.67 10.97
C SER A 151 -4.57 10.43 10.58
N PRO A 152 -5.52 10.55 9.64
CA PRO A 152 -6.07 9.39 8.96
C PRO A 152 -4.94 8.51 8.41
N PHE A 153 -5.06 7.19 8.59
CA PHE A 153 -4.01 6.24 8.24
C PHE A 153 -4.53 5.11 7.35
N ILE A 154 -5.59 4.43 7.76
CA ILE A 154 -6.20 3.35 6.96
C ILE A 154 -7.71 3.57 6.93
N LEU A 155 -8.32 3.47 5.74
CA LEU A 155 -9.76 3.28 5.61
C LEU A 155 -10.05 1.82 5.26
N LEU A 156 -10.70 1.13 6.20
CA LEU A 156 -11.15 -0.26 6.08
C LEU A 156 -12.55 -0.34 5.45
N GLY A 157 -12.72 -1.30 4.56
CA GLY A 157 -13.98 -1.47 3.83
C GLY A 157 -14.24 -0.32 2.86
N SER A 158 -13.19 0.12 2.15
CA SER A 158 -13.22 1.28 1.25
C SER A 158 -14.28 1.15 0.15
N LEU A 159 -14.60 -0.08 -0.30
CA LEU A 159 -15.62 -0.32 -1.33
C LEU A 159 -17.03 0.11 -0.88
N ARG A 160 -17.27 0.23 0.44
CA ARG A 160 -18.54 0.72 0.98
C ARG A 160 -18.70 2.23 0.88
N PHE A 161 -17.59 2.94 0.77
CA PHE A 161 -17.52 4.39 0.90
C PHE A 161 -17.10 5.07 -0.40
N SER A 162 -16.60 4.32 -1.37
CA SER A 162 -15.99 4.83 -2.60
C SER A 162 -16.39 3.96 -3.80
N ASP A 163 -17.24 4.52 -4.66
CA ASP A 163 -17.64 3.86 -5.90
C ASP A 163 -16.46 3.74 -6.87
N ALA A 164 -15.51 4.69 -6.84
CA ALA A 164 -14.30 4.62 -7.65
C ALA A 164 -13.40 3.47 -7.21
N CYS A 165 -13.26 3.25 -5.89
CA CYS A 165 -12.57 2.07 -5.37
C CYS A 165 -13.28 0.77 -5.75
N LEU A 166 -14.63 0.74 -5.72
CA LEU A 166 -15.40 -0.42 -6.16
C LEU A 166 -15.18 -0.74 -7.65
N ARG A 167 -15.21 0.27 -8.53
CA ARG A 167 -14.89 0.11 -9.95
C ARG A 167 -13.47 -0.41 -10.17
N THR A 168 -12.49 0.21 -9.50
CA THR A 168 -11.07 -0.18 -9.58
C THR A 168 -10.84 -1.61 -9.10
N TYR A 169 -11.49 -2.00 -8.00
CA TYR A 169 -11.42 -3.36 -7.46
C TYR A 169 -11.97 -4.41 -8.43
N ALA A 170 -12.94 -4.02 -9.25
CA ALA A 170 -13.55 -4.85 -10.29
C ALA A 170 -12.92 -4.67 -11.69
N HIS A 171 -11.74 -4.05 -11.80
CA HIS A 171 -11.10 -3.80 -13.09
C HIS A 171 -10.88 -5.12 -13.87
N PRO A 172 -11.45 -5.28 -15.09
CA PRO A 172 -11.49 -6.58 -15.77
C PRO A 172 -10.12 -7.21 -15.99
N GLU A 173 -9.09 -6.42 -16.31
CA GLU A 173 -7.75 -6.96 -16.51
C GLU A 173 -7.09 -7.40 -15.20
N LEU A 174 -7.37 -6.72 -14.08
CA LEU A 174 -6.85 -7.10 -12.77
C LEU A 174 -7.52 -8.39 -12.29
N LEU A 175 -8.83 -8.53 -12.52
CA LEU A 175 -9.55 -9.78 -12.23
C LEU A 175 -9.03 -10.95 -13.06
N ARG A 176 -8.70 -10.74 -14.34
CA ARG A 176 -8.06 -11.76 -15.19
C ARG A 176 -6.66 -12.13 -14.71
N VAL A 177 -5.88 -11.18 -14.20
CA VAL A 177 -4.58 -11.47 -13.56
C VAL A 177 -4.78 -12.29 -12.28
N ALA A 178 -5.76 -11.95 -11.44
CA ALA A 178 -6.07 -12.70 -10.24
C ALA A 178 -6.50 -14.15 -10.54
N GLU A 179 -7.37 -14.33 -11.53
CA GLU A 179 -7.76 -15.65 -12.03
C GLU A 179 -6.55 -16.43 -12.58
N ALA A 180 -5.66 -15.78 -13.33
CA ALA A 180 -4.48 -16.46 -13.89
C ALA A 180 -3.52 -16.99 -12.82
N ILE A 181 -3.43 -16.32 -11.67
CA ILE A 181 -2.54 -16.70 -10.56
C ILE A 181 -3.24 -17.68 -9.61
N ASN A 182 -4.49 -17.41 -9.22
CA ASN A 182 -5.19 -18.15 -8.16
C ASN A 182 -6.21 -19.18 -8.69
N GLY A 183 -6.50 -19.19 -9.99
CA GLY A 183 -7.53 -20.02 -10.61
C GLY A 183 -8.89 -19.32 -10.71
N GLU A 184 -9.81 -19.94 -11.46
CA GLU A 184 -11.16 -19.41 -11.76
C GLU A 184 -12.06 -19.24 -10.53
N ASP A 185 -11.81 -20.02 -9.47
CA ASP A 185 -12.57 -19.98 -8.21
C ASP A 185 -11.93 -19.05 -7.15
N PHE A 186 -11.13 -18.07 -7.56
CA PHE A 186 -10.50 -17.14 -6.61
C PHE A 186 -11.54 -16.31 -5.85
N ALA A 187 -11.29 -16.06 -4.56
CA ALA A 187 -12.14 -15.24 -3.71
C ALA A 187 -11.36 -14.02 -3.20
N PRO A 188 -11.69 -12.80 -3.62
CA PRO A 188 -11.17 -11.60 -2.98
C PRO A 188 -11.64 -11.55 -1.52
N PHE A 189 -10.73 -11.30 -0.58
CA PHE A 189 -11.02 -11.46 0.85
C PHE A 189 -10.65 -10.25 1.72
N ASN A 190 -10.00 -9.24 1.16
CA ASN A 190 -9.65 -8.03 1.90
C ASN A 190 -9.41 -6.83 0.98
N GLU A 191 -9.66 -5.64 1.50
CA GLU A 191 -9.38 -4.35 0.89
C GLU A 191 -9.05 -3.30 1.96
N ALA A 192 -8.22 -2.33 1.60
CA ALA A 192 -7.98 -1.16 2.43
C ALA A 192 -7.41 -0.02 1.58
N LEU A 193 -7.69 1.22 1.99
CA LEU A 193 -6.96 2.39 1.51
C LEU A 193 -5.95 2.82 2.56
N PHE A 194 -4.68 2.88 2.18
CA PHE A 194 -3.64 3.49 3.00
C PHE A 194 -3.51 4.97 2.64
N ILE A 195 -3.63 5.84 3.64
CA ILE A 195 -3.58 7.29 3.50
C ILE A 195 -2.29 7.77 4.16
N LYS A 196 -1.37 8.29 3.34
CA LYS A 196 -0.07 8.79 3.79
C LYS A 196 0.10 10.23 3.34
N GLU A 197 -0.44 11.14 4.14
CA GLU A 197 -0.32 12.57 3.88
C GLU A 197 1.15 13.02 3.90
N PRO A 198 1.54 13.97 3.02
CA PRO A 198 2.90 14.48 2.95
C PRO A 198 3.42 14.95 4.31
N GLY A 199 4.57 14.42 4.72
CA GLY A 199 5.27 14.85 5.93
C GLY A 199 4.67 14.40 7.26
N ILE A 200 3.53 13.69 7.26
CA ILE A 200 2.87 13.20 8.48
C ILE A 200 2.41 11.74 8.40
N GLY A 201 2.44 11.12 7.22
CA GLY A 201 2.02 9.73 7.01
C GLY A 201 2.75 8.74 7.91
N ALA A 202 1.99 7.81 8.48
CA ALA A 202 2.55 6.76 9.33
C ALA A 202 3.30 5.70 8.51
N ALA A 203 4.36 5.16 9.11
CA ALA A 203 5.08 4.02 8.58
C ALA A 203 4.29 2.73 8.75
N VAL A 204 4.59 1.75 7.90
CA VAL A 204 4.19 0.36 8.06
C VAL A 204 5.48 -0.43 8.14
N SER A 205 5.70 -1.09 9.28
CA SER A 205 6.90 -1.89 9.54
C SER A 205 7.03 -3.09 8.60
N TRP A 206 8.25 -3.61 8.48
CA TRP A 206 8.52 -4.86 7.76
C TRP A 206 7.63 -6.00 8.30
N HIS A 207 6.98 -6.70 7.38
CA HIS A 207 6.10 -7.82 7.68
C HIS A 207 5.86 -8.67 6.42
N GLN A 208 5.26 -9.84 6.61
CA GLN A 208 4.57 -10.59 5.57
C GLN A 208 3.07 -10.52 5.83
N ASP A 209 2.28 -10.38 4.76
CA ASP A 209 0.83 -10.28 4.90
C ASP A 209 0.19 -11.58 5.38
N GLY A 210 0.59 -12.69 4.73
CA GLY A 210 0.10 -14.03 5.00
C GLY A 210 0.71 -14.63 6.26
N VAL A 211 -0.13 -14.90 7.25
CA VAL A 211 0.30 -15.48 8.54
C VAL A 211 -0.20 -16.91 8.76
N THR A 212 -1.27 -17.30 8.06
CA THR A 212 -2.03 -18.53 8.32
C THR A 212 -1.21 -19.80 8.08
N HIS A 213 -0.29 -19.78 7.12
CA HIS A 213 0.48 -20.94 6.68
C HIS A 213 1.99 -20.79 6.85
N TRP A 214 2.45 -19.91 7.75
CA TRP A 214 3.89 -19.71 8.00
C TRP A 214 4.63 -20.99 8.38
N ASP A 215 4.01 -21.80 9.25
CA ASP A 215 4.60 -23.04 9.74
C ASP A 215 4.08 -24.27 8.97
N SER A 216 3.51 -24.07 7.77
CA SER A 216 2.98 -25.17 6.96
C SER A 216 4.12 -26.08 6.50
N PRO A 217 4.05 -27.41 6.70
CA PRO A 217 5.04 -28.34 6.16
C PRO A 217 4.98 -28.42 4.63
N ASP A 218 3.84 -28.04 4.05
CA ASP A 218 3.57 -28.02 2.62
C ASP A 218 3.63 -26.57 2.10
N PHE A 219 4.71 -25.85 2.42
CA PHE A 219 4.89 -24.47 2.01
C PHE A 219 4.97 -24.34 0.48
N ASP A 220 4.20 -23.40 -0.06
CA ASP A 220 4.23 -22.99 -1.46
C ASP A 220 4.31 -21.46 -1.53
N GLU A 221 4.99 -20.92 -2.55
CA GLU A 221 5.22 -19.48 -2.66
C GLU A 221 3.94 -18.65 -2.84
N ASN A 222 2.83 -19.27 -3.26
CA ASN A 222 1.53 -18.63 -3.49
C ASN A 222 0.48 -19.00 -2.42
N ILE A 223 0.87 -19.71 -1.35
CA ILE A 223 -0.05 -20.27 -0.36
C ILE A 223 -0.90 -19.22 0.39
N HIS A 224 -0.49 -17.96 0.39
CA HIS A 224 -1.20 -16.86 1.06
C HIS A 224 -1.96 -15.93 0.12
N GLY A 225 -1.99 -16.22 -1.18
CA GLY A 225 -2.49 -15.30 -2.20
C GLY A 225 -1.60 -14.08 -2.40
N PHE A 226 -2.13 -13.02 -3.01
CA PHE A 226 -1.39 -11.80 -3.32
C PHE A 226 -2.30 -10.56 -3.20
N ASN A 227 -1.69 -9.38 -3.22
CA ASN A 227 -2.41 -8.11 -3.24
C ASN A 227 -2.11 -7.30 -4.52
N PHE A 228 -3.09 -6.51 -4.96
CA PHE A 228 -2.83 -5.39 -5.87
C PHE A 228 -2.69 -4.11 -5.05
N MET A 229 -1.77 -3.25 -5.48
CA MET A 229 -1.62 -1.91 -4.92
C MET A 229 -1.66 -0.87 -6.03
N ALA A 230 -2.81 -0.23 -6.18
CA ALA A 230 -2.95 0.93 -7.06
C ALA A 230 -2.33 2.17 -6.39
N GLN A 231 -1.44 2.86 -7.11
CA GLN A 231 -0.69 4.01 -6.61
C GLN A 231 -1.20 5.29 -7.28
N LEU A 232 -2.26 5.88 -6.73
CA LEU A 232 -2.92 7.07 -7.29
C LEU A 232 -1.94 8.23 -7.55
N TYR A 233 -1.05 8.50 -6.59
CA TYR A 233 -0.07 9.60 -6.67
C TYR A 233 1.33 9.13 -7.09
N GLY A 234 1.41 7.97 -7.75
CA GLY A 234 2.68 7.35 -8.15
C GLY A 234 3.49 6.79 -6.98
N SER A 235 4.62 6.16 -7.30
CA SER A 235 5.49 5.48 -6.34
C SER A 235 6.97 5.75 -6.64
N THR A 236 7.70 6.16 -5.62
CA THR A 236 9.12 6.51 -5.63
C THR A 236 9.81 5.89 -4.42
N ALA A 237 11.13 5.97 -4.31
CA ALA A 237 11.84 5.51 -3.10
C ALA A 237 11.37 6.21 -1.80
N VAL A 238 10.82 7.43 -1.89
CA VAL A 238 10.44 8.25 -0.74
C VAL A 238 9.02 7.97 -0.24
N ASN A 239 8.09 7.62 -1.13
CA ASN A 239 6.66 7.45 -0.80
C ASN A 239 6.10 6.05 -1.12
N GLY A 240 6.91 5.19 -1.76
CA GLY A 240 6.50 3.86 -2.18
C GLY A 240 6.63 2.78 -1.11
N VAL A 241 6.25 1.57 -1.49
CA VAL A 241 6.45 0.37 -0.68
C VAL A 241 7.84 -0.20 -0.95
N TRP A 242 8.49 -0.60 0.14
CA TRP A 242 9.75 -1.32 0.11
C TRP A 242 9.49 -2.81 0.26
N VAL A 243 10.15 -3.61 -0.59
CA VAL A 243 10.03 -5.07 -0.63
C VAL A 243 11.42 -5.68 -0.60
N LEU A 244 11.52 -6.91 -0.10
CA LEU A 244 12.74 -7.71 -0.18
C LEU A 244 12.55 -8.79 -1.25
N PRO A 245 13.10 -8.62 -2.47
CA PRO A 245 12.82 -9.56 -3.55
C PRO A 245 13.19 -11.00 -3.19
N GLY A 246 12.31 -11.95 -3.49
CA GLY A 246 12.50 -13.37 -3.22
C GLY A 246 12.19 -13.81 -1.78
N SER A 247 11.89 -12.89 -0.85
CA SER A 247 11.58 -13.25 0.55
C SER A 247 10.29 -14.04 0.68
N HIS A 248 9.40 -14.00 -0.31
CA HIS A 248 8.17 -14.79 -0.36
C HIS A 248 8.41 -16.30 -0.46
N LYS A 249 9.64 -16.73 -0.76
CA LYS A 249 10.03 -18.16 -0.83
C LYS A 249 10.61 -18.73 0.46
N LEU A 250 10.83 -17.88 1.47
CA LEU A 250 11.64 -18.26 2.64
C LEU A 250 10.80 -18.69 3.85
N GLY A 251 9.47 -18.68 3.75
CA GLY A 251 8.60 -18.82 4.92
C GLY A 251 8.68 -17.59 5.82
N LYS A 252 8.47 -17.78 7.13
CA LYS A 252 8.50 -16.73 8.15
C LYS A 252 9.90 -16.20 8.45
#